data_AF-A0A812XVK8-F1
#
_entry.id   AF-A0A812XVK8-F1
#
_cell.length_a   1.000
_cell.length_b   1.000
_cell.length_c   1.000
_cell.angle_alpha   90.00
_cell.angle_beta   90.00
_cell.angle_gamma   90.00
#
_symmetry.space_group_name_H-M   'P 1'
#
loop_
_entity.id
_entity.type
_entity.pdbx_description
1 polymer ?
#
loop_
_entity_poly.entity_id
_entity_poly.type
_entity_poly.pdbx_seq_one_letter_code
_entity_poly.pdbx_strand_id
1 'polypeptide(L)'
;MSAEAEDVEKQPLLAEEKQAEEDEIQEVDDSMSYDARKLITFDVLRAATGTIWVKGSLWKMMGMLLLVSLVTAVGVFVLVGQPEKLETSKYNKLTTFLKAIVGLLLGFFLSSSVNRWYACTCGFLELFTAIRGLHMQLAAMGAPKEHIHMVVRYAVVSACSLQFSLQMQTLPSEERKAFKEKKWASLLHEGSLDSVKLTSATVARIYKEEKAVLDEVEDPSQTLWVWVTSLLTNMSANGELPPIPSPTYGKILSWADKAYNGIREVQAAVCVQPPYVYVQMMAILVNVNNLMIAISFGMTLGVAISLAKRGHHAATPEVISKDLQDVAIAFLISTVGPFLYHALLEVAVCIAQPFAGCEDEDENMPGRIPTKKLLNILKKDLADAEKMTCNLPAWKQPHFQAPK
;
A
#
# COMPACT_ATOMS: atom_id res chain seq x y z
N MET A 1 6.91 -6.11 60.56
CA MET A 1 6.39 -7.01 59.51
C MET A 1 5.31 -6.27 58.74
N SER A 2 5.67 -5.49 57.72
CA SER A 2 4.78 -4.97 56.65
C SER A 2 5.58 -4.01 55.75
N ALA A 3 6.61 -4.51 55.07
CA ALA A 3 7.47 -3.69 54.19
C ALA A 3 7.76 -4.36 52.84
N GLU A 4 6.97 -5.37 52.43
CA GLU A 4 7.24 -6.16 51.21
C GLU A 4 6.13 -6.10 50.15
N ALA A 5 5.16 -5.20 50.27
CA ALA A 5 4.05 -5.09 49.30
C ALA A 5 4.24 -4.02 48.21
N GLU A 6 5.31 -3.22 48.25
CA GLU A 6 5.41 -1.99 47.42
C GLU A 6 6.23 -2.15 46.12
N ASP A 7 6.76 -3.33 45.80
CA ASP A 7 7.72 -3.50 44.67
C ASP A 7 7.17 -4.21 43.43
N VAL A 8 5.89 -4.61 43.42
CA VAL A 8 5.27 -5.27 42.25
C VAL A 8 4.79 -4.25 41.19
N GLU A 9 4.65 -2.97 41.55
CA GLU A 9 3.99 -1.96 40.69
C GLU A 9 4.91 -1.24 39.68
N LYS A 10 6.23 -1.51 39.72
CA LYS A 10 7.24 -0.76 38.95
C LYS A 10 7.80 -1.47 37.72
N GLN A 11 7.42 -2.72 37.44
CA GLN A 11 7.90 -3.38 36.22
C GLN A 11 7.21 -2.79 34.98
N PRO A 12 7.96 -2.23 34.02
CA PRO A 12 7.38 -1.81 32.75
C PRO A 12 6.95 -3.06 31.97
N LEU A 13 5.64 -3.19 31.72
CA LEU A 13 5.01 -4.35 31.05
C LEU A 13 5.56 -4.63 29.64
N LEU A 14 6.22 -3.65 29.03
CA LEU A 14 6.72 -3.69 27.67
C LEU A 14 8.26 -3.76 27.58
N ALA A 15 8.96 -4.00 28.71
CA ALA A 15 10.43 -4.02 28.76
C ALA A 15 11.07 -5.42 28.70
N GLU A 16 10.33 -6.50 28.98
CA GLU A 16 10.91 -7.85 29.08
C GLU A 16 11.22 -8.53 27.73
N GLU A 17 10.74 -7.99 26.61
CA GLU A 17 10.95 -8.59 25.28
C GLU A 17 12.23 -8.13 24.57
N LYS A 18 13.10 -7.40 25.26
CA LYS A 18 14.36 -6.85 24.71
C LYS A 18 15.39 -7.90 24.23
N GLN A 19 15.13 -9.20 24.39
CA GLN A 19 16.07 -10.27 24.02
C GLN A 19 15.56 -11.26 22.97
N ALA A 20 14.31 -11.14 22.48
CA ALA A 20 13.75 -12.10 21.52
C ALA A 20 13.56 -11.56 20.10
N GLU A 21 13.62 -10.24 19.87
CA GLU A 21 13.37 -9.63 18.55
C GLU A 21 14.27 -8.40 18.30
N GLU A 22 15.56 -8.48 18.67
CA GLU A 22 16.59 -7.82 17.84
C GLU A 22 16.90 -8.73 16.64
N ASP A 23 15.86 -9.20 15.95
CA ASP A 23 16.00 -9.38 14.51
C ASP A 23 16.36 -7.97 14.02
N GLU A 24 17.54 -7.84 13.43
CA GLU A 24 17.87 -6.67 12.63
C GLU A 24 16.60 -6.33 11.86
N ILE A 25 16.01 -5.16 12.13
CA ILE A 25 15.11 -4.54 11.18
C ILE A 25 16.02 -4.31 9.99
N GLN A 26 16.22 -5.34 9.17
CA GLN A 26 16.84 -5.20 7.88
C GLN A 26 16.06 -4.05 7.27
N GLU A 27 16.78 -2.99 6.90
CA GLU A 27 16.22 -1.89 6.13
C GLU A 27 15.80 -2.46 4.79
N VAL A 28 14.64 -3.15 4.78
CA VAL A 28 13.97 -3.58 3.58
C VAL A 28 13.55 -2.29 2.91
N ASP A 29 14.13 -2.01 1.74
CA ASP A 29 13.74 -0.92 0.86
C ASP A 29 12.25 -1.11 0.52
N ASP A 30 11.37 -0.46 1.29
CA ASP A 30 9.91 -0.47 1.08
C ASP A 30 9.42 0.81 0.40
N SER A 31 8.14 0.85 0.03
CA SER A 31 7.53 1.97 -0.70
C SER A 31 7.58 3.31 0.04
N MET A 32 7.78 3.31 1.37
CA MET A 32 7.85 4.50 2.20
C MET A 32 9.26 4.84 2.70
N SER A 33 10.20 3.90 2.63
CA SER A 33 11.49 3.97 3.34
C SER A 33 12.71 3.72 2.44
N TYR A 34 12.58 3.93 1.13
CA TYR A 34 13.66 3.71 0.18
C TYR A 34 14.72 4.82 0.17
N ASP A 35 15.98 4.48 -0.14
CA ASP A 35 17.03 5.49 -0.33
C ASP A 35 16.87 6.24 -1.66
N ALA A 36 16.31 7.44 -1.60
CA ALA A 36 16.10 8.31 -2.76
C ALA A 36 17.39 8.65 -3.53
N ARG A 37 18.57 8.53 -2.91
CA ARG A 37 19.86 8.78 -3.59
C ARG A 37 20.18 7.70 -4.62
N LYS A 38 19.67 6.48 -4.46
CA LYS A 38 19.84 5.41 -5.46
C LYS A 38 19.04 5.68 -6.74
N LEU A 39 18.00 6.52 -6.68
CA LEU A 39 17.15 6.84 -7.84
C LEU A 39 17.83 7.77 -8.86
N ILE A 40 18.86 8.51 -8.44
CA ILE A 40 19.63 9.39 -9.32
C ILE A 40 20.86 8.71 -9.93
N THR A 41 21.12 7.44 -9.59
CA THR A 41 22.24 6.65 -10.13
C THR A 41 21.75 5.57 -11.08
N PHE A 42 22.67 4.98 -11.86
CA PHE A 42 22.36 3.81 -12.70
C PHE A 42 22.06 2.54 -11.89
N ASP A 43 22.23 2.56 -10.57
CA ASP A 43 21.90 1.42 -9.70
C ASP A 43 20.40 1.12 -9.74
N VAL A 44 19.57 2.12 -10.04
CA VAL A 44 18.12 1.93 -10.26
C VAL A 44 17.81 0.93 -11.37
N LEU A 45 18.69 0.76 -12.37
CA LEU A 45 18.51 -0.21 -13.45
C LEU A 45 18.85 -1.65 -13.01
N ARG A 46 19.61 -1.81 -11.92
CA ARG A 46 19.98 -3.12 -11.35
C ARG A 46 19.06 -3.55 -10.21
N ALA A 47 18.22 -2.65 -9.70
CA ALA A 47 17.23 -2.98 -8.67
C ALA A 47 16.21 -4.00 -9.22
N ALA A 48 16.32 -5.24 -8.74
CA ALA A 48 15.44 -6.33 -9.15
C ALA A 48 14.20 -6.43 -8.24
N THR A 49 14.34 -6.21 -6.94
CA THR A 49 13.24 -6.38 -5.99
C THR A 49 12.31 -5.17 -5.98
N GLY A 50 10.99 -5.40 -5.96
CA GLY A 50 9.98 -4.33 -5.89
C GLY A 50 9.87 -3.44 -7.13
N THR A 51 10.47 -3.85 -8.26
CA THR A 51 10.46 -3.08 -9.50
C THR A 51 9.51 -3.67 -10.54
N ILE A 52 9.17 -2.85 -11.53
CA ILE A 52 8.32 -3.26 -12.66
C ILE A 52 8.96 -4.36 -13.51
N TRP A 53 10.28 -4.53 -13.42
CA TRP A 53 11.06 -5.51 -14.19
C TRP A 53 10.69 -6.96 -13.87
N VAL A 54 10.20 -7.24 -12.65
CA VAL A 54 9.85 -8.61 -12.21
C VAL A 54 8.47 -9.02 -12.70
N LYS A 55 7.62 -8.08 -13.11
CA LYS A 55 6.25 -8.39 -13.47
C LYS A 55 6.16 -9.16 -14.78
N GLY A 56 5.73 -10.42 -14.67
CA GLY A 56 5.57 -11.32 -15.82
C GLY A 56 4.52 -10.85 -16.84
N SER A 57 3.51 -10.11 -16.40
CA SER A 57 2.49 -9.45 -17.24
C SER A 57 3.11 -8.53 -18.28
N LEU A 58 4.03 -7.66 -17.87
CA LEU A 58 4.77 -6.73 -18.73
C LEU A 58 5.50 -7.48 -19.85
N TRP A 59 6.32 -8.47 -19.47
CA TRP A 59 7.11 -9.24 -20.43
C TRP A 59 6.26 -10.09 -21.35
N LYS A 60 5.16 -10.66 -20.84
CA LYS A 60 4.17 -11.37 -21.66
C LYS A 60 3.56 -10.44 -22.70
N MET A 61 3.17 -9.22 -22.32
CA MET A 61 2.63 -8.23 -23.25
C MET A 61 3.68 -7.82 -24.29
N MET A 62 4.91 -7.55 -23.88
CA MET A 62 6.00 -7.21 -24.81
C MET A 62 6.29 -8.35 -25.80
N GLY A 63 6.29 -9.61 -25.35
CA GLY A 63 6.43 -10.77 -26.21
C GLY A 63 5.29 -10.92 -27.21
N MET A 64 4.04 -10.66 -26.80
CA MET A 64 2.89 -10.66 -27.70
C MET A 64 2.97 -9.54 -28.76
N LEU A 65 3.41 -8.33 -28.37
CA LEU A 65 3.61 -7.23 -29.31
C LEU A 65 4.71 -7.54 -30.33
N LEU A 66 5.83 -8.13 -29.88
CA LEU A 66 6.90 -8.57 -30.78
C LEU A 66 6.39 -9.63 -31.78
N LEU A 67 5.59 -10.59 -31.31
CA LEU A 67 4.98 -11.59 -32.18
C LEU A 67 4.08 -10.95 -33.24
N VAL A 68 3.24 -9.98 -32.86
CA VAL A 68 2.40 -9.23 -33.81
C VAL A 68 3.26 -8.50 -34.86
N SER A 69 4.35 -7.86 -34.42
CA SER A 69 5.30 -7.21 -35.35
C SER A 69 5.91 -8.20 -36.34
N LEU A 70 6.35 -9.38 -35.87
CA LEU A 70 6.93 -10.41 -36.73
C LEU A 70 5.92 -10.97 -37.73
N VAL A 71 4.69 -11.27 -37.28
CA VAL A 71 3.60 -11.75 -38.15
C VAL A 71 3.27 -10.70 -39.21
N THR A 72 3.19 -9.42 -38.82
CA THR A 72 2.96 -8.31 -39.76
C THR A 72 4.10 -8.17 -40.76
N ALA A 73 5.36 -8.30 -40.31
CA ALA A 73 6.53 -8.23 -41.20
C ALA A 73 6.54 -9.36 -42.23
N VAL A 74 6.26 -10.60 -41.80
CA VAL A 74 6.13 -11.76 -42.69
C VAL A 74 4.97 -11.55 -43.67
N GLY A 75 3.83 -11.06 -43.19
CA GLY A 75 2.67 -10.75 -44.03
C GLY A 75 3.01 -9.72 -45.12
N VAL A 76 3.70 -8.63 -44.76
CA VAL A 76 4.15 -7.61 -45.74
C VAL A 76 5.15 -8.21 -46.73
N PHE A 77 6.11 -9.00 -46.26
CA PHE A 77 7.12 -9.63 -47.12
C PHE A 77 6.53 -10.61 -48.15
N VAL A 78 5.53 -11.40 -47.74
CA VAL A 78 4.93 -12.44 -48.60
C VAL A 78 3.82 -11.89 -49.50
N LEU A 79 2.94 -11.03 -48.96
CA LEU A 79 1.71 -10.62 -49.65
C LEU A 79 1.87 -9.34 -50.49
N VAL A 80 2.83 -8.48 -50.17
CA VAL A 80 2.97 -7.18 -50.84
C VAL A 80 3.94 -7.30 -52.02
N GLY A 81 3.37 -7.41 -53.23
CA GLY A 81 4.15 -7.49 -54.47
C GLY A 81 5.00 -6.25 -54.76
N GLN A 82 4.63 -5.07 -54.26
CA GLN A 82 5.37 -3.82 -54.42
C GLN A 82 5.46 -3.08 -53.07
N PRO A 83 6.47 -3.39 -52.22
CA PRO A 83 6.57 -2.86 -50.86
C PRO A 83 6.76 -1.33 -50.81
N GLU A 84 7.31 -0.74 -51.87
CA GLU A 84 7.53 0.71 -52.02
C GLU A 84 6.24 1.53 -52.03
N LYS A 85 5.11 0.92 -52.41
CA LYS A 85 3.80 1.59 -52.45
C LYS A 85 3.10 1.62 -51.08
N LEU A 86 3.64 0.93 -50.08
CA LEU A 86 3.04 0.90 -48.75
C LEU A 86 3.33 2.23 -48.03
N GLU A 87 2.31 3.08 -47.90
CA GLU A 87 2.43 4.37 -47.23
C GLU A 87 2.45 4.24 -45.69
N THR A 88 3.57 3.75 -45.15
CA THR A 88 3.79 3.63 -43.69
C THR A 88 3.68 4.97 -42.96
N SER A 89 3.90 6.09 -43.66
CA SER A 89 3.79 7.45 -43.13
C SER A 89 2.41 7.79 -42.54
N LYS A 90 1.32 7.37 -43.19
CA LYS A 90 -0.05 7.64 -42.69
C LYS A 90 -0.30 6.94 -41.35
N TYR A 91 0.20 5.72 -41.24
CA TYR A 91 0.08 4.91 -40.03
C TYR A 91 0.89 5.49 -38.87
N ASN A 92 2.10 6.00 -39.16
CA ASN A 92 2.92 6.70 -38.18
C ASN A 92 2.25 7.98 -37.67
N LYS A 93 1.56 8.76 -38.53
CA LYS A 93 0.81 9.95 -38.09
C LYS A 93 -0.32 9.59 -37.10
N LEU A 94 -1.09 8.55 -37.40
CA LEU A 94 -2.16 8.07 -36.51
C LEU A 94 -1.60 7.60 -35.16
N THR A 95 -0.48 6.87 -35.19
CA THR A 95 0.21 6.40 -33.99
C THR A 95 0.73 7.57 -33.14
N THR A 96 1.31 8.61 -33.75
CA THR A 96 1.77 9.81 -33.04
C THR A 96 0.63 10.54 -32.34
N PHE A 97 -0.54 10.63 -32.97
CA PHE A 97 -1.72 11.21 -32.36
C PHE A 97 -2.18 10.41 -31.11
N LEU A 98 -2.29 9.09 -31.24
CA LEU A 98 -2.69 8.22 -30.11
C LEU A 98 -1.69 8.28 -28.95
N LYS A 99 -0.38 8.31 -29.23
CA LYS A 99 0.69 8.44 -28.23
C LYS A 99 0.50 9.67 -27.32
N ALA A 100 0.10 10.81 -27.91
CA ALA A 100 -0.14 12.03 -27.15
C ALA A 100 -1.33 11.87 -26.18
N ILE A 101 -2.43 11.27 -26.65
CA ILE A 101 -3.62 11.03 -25.82
C ILE A 101 -3.32 10.02 -24.71
N VAL A 102 -2.63 8.92 -25.04
CA VAL A 102 -2.22 7.91 -24.06
C VAL A 102 -1.36 8.55 -22.97
N GLY A 103 -0.34 9.32 -23.36
CA GLY A 103 0.54 9.99 -22.39
C GLY A 103 -0.22 10.91 -21.44
N LEU A 104 -1.14 11.72 -21.97
CA LEU A 104 -1.94 12.66 -21.18
C LEU A 104 -2.86 11.92 -20.19
N LEU A 105 -3.68 10.99 -20.68
CA LEU A 105 -4.65 10.31 -19.83
C LEU A 105 -3.97 9.39 -18.80
N LEU A 106 -2.83 8.80 -19.16
CA LEU A 106 -2.03 7.98 -18.24
C LEU A 106 -1.42 8.82 -17.14
N GLY A 107 -0.97 10.05 -17.46
CA GLY A 107 -0.54 11.01 -16.47
C GLY A 107 -1.65 11.36 -15.47
N PHE A 108 -2.88 11.58 -15.94
CA PHE A 108 -4.02 11.85 -15.05
C PHE A 108 -4.37 10.64 -14.16
N PHE A 109 -4.38 9.43 -14.74
CA PHE A 109 -4.67 8.21 -13.97
C PHE A 109 -3.59 7.93 -12.93
N LEU A 110 -2.31 8.11 -13.28
CA LEU A 110 -1.19 7.96 -12.35
C LEU A 110 -1.27 8.99 -11.21
N SER A 111 -1.50 10.27 -11.54
CA SER A 111 -1.64 11.35 -10.54
C SER A 111 -2.80 11.08 -9.57
N SER A 112 -3.97 10.68 -10.10
CA SER A 112 -5.12 10.29 -9.28
C SER A 112 -4.81 9.10 -8.37
N SER A 113 -4.09 8.09 -8.88
CA SER A 113 -3.69 6.91 -8.11
C SER A 113 -2.72 7.26 -6.98
N VAL A 114 -1.72 8.11 -7.25
CA VAL A 114 -0.76 8.61 -6.26
C VAL A 114 -1.47 9.41 -5.16
N ASN A 115 -2.40 10.30 -5.51
CA ASN A 115 -3.18 11.05 -4.52
C ASN A 115 -3.98 10.14 -3.59
N ARG A 116 -4.60 9.09 -4.14
CA ARG A 116 -5.30 8.08 -3.33
C ARG A 116 -4.34 7.31 -2.42
N TRP A 117 -3.18 6.93 -2.94
CA TRP A 117 -2.15 6.25 -2.15
C TRP A 117 -1.72 7.12 -0.96
N TYR A 118 -1.47 8.41 -1.19
CA TYR A 118 -1.16 9.36 -0.12
C TYR A 118 -2.30 9.51 0.88
N ALA A 119 -3.55 9.62 0.43
CA ALA A 119 -4.71 9.70 1.34
C ALA A 119 -4.81 8.47 2.26
N CYS A 120 -4.58 7.27 1.72
CA CYS A 120 -4.54 6.04 2.52
C CYS A 120 -3.41 6.08 3.56
N THR A 121 -2.21 6.50 3.17
CA THR A 121 -1.06 6.62 4.08
C THR A 121 -1.32 7.67 5.17
N CYS A 122 -1.82 8.85 4.80
CA CYS A 122 -2.13 9.93 5.73
C CYS A 122 -3.21 9.51 6.74
N GLY A 123 -4.30 8.89 6.28
CA GLY A 123 -5.36 8.43 7.18
C GLY A 123 -4.89 7.37 8.20
N PHE A 124 -3.99 6.47 7.79
CA PHE A 124 -3.34 5.52 8.72
C PHE A 124 -2.45 6.24 9.75
N LEU A 125 -1.63 7.20 9.30
CA LEU A 125 -0.76 7.96 10.19
C LEU A 125 -1.56 8.87 11.15
N GLU A 126 -2.70 9.39 10.71
CA GLU A 126 -3.64 10.13 11.56
C GLU A 126 -4.23 9.22 12.64
N LEU A 127 -4.69 8.02 12.27
CA LEU A 127 -5.13 7.00 13.22
C LEU A 127 -4.03 6.71 14.26
N PHE A 128 -2.80 6.42 13.84
CA PHE A 128 -1.71 6.14 14.76
C PHE A 128 -1.35 7.32 15.66
N THR A 129 -1.41 8.53 15.13
CA THR A 129 -1.19 9.75 15.92
C THR A 129 -2.31 9.96 16.93
N ALA A 130 -3.55 9.65 16.58
CA ALA A 130 -4.67 9.69 17.49
C ALA A 130 -4.57 8.66 18.63
N ILE A 131 -4.16 7.43 18.32
CA ILE A 131 -3.93 6.38 19.32
C ILE A 131 -2.84 6.79 20.31
N ARG A 132 -1.69 7.28 19.81
CA ARG A 132 -0.59 7.77 20.65
C ARG A 132 -1.01 8.98 21.48
N GLY A 133 -1.71 9.94 20.86
CA GLY A 133 -2.22 11.13 21.53
C GLY A 133 -3.19 10.79 22.66
N LEU A 134 -4.08 9.82 22.44
CA LEU A 134 -5.01 9.33 23.45
C LEU A 134 -4.26 8.64 24.60
N HIS A 135 -3.33 7.75 24.30
CA HIS A 135 -2.49 7.07 25.31
C HIS A 135 -1.75 8.09 26.19
N MET A 136 -1.02 9.02 25.57
CA MET A 136 -0.26 10.05 26.28
C MET A 136 -1.16 10.93 27.14
N GLN A 137 -2.33 11.33 26.63
CA GLN A 137 -3.26 12.19 27.36
C GLN A 137 -3.81 11.48 28.59
N LEU A 138 -4.24 10.21 28.47
CA LEU A 138 -4.74 9.43 29.60
C LEU A 138 -3.66 9.20 30.66
N ALA A 139 -2.45 8.85 30.24
CA ALA A 139 -1.33 8.66 31.17
C ALA A 139 -0.94 9.98 31.88
N ALA A 140 -0.98 11.11 31.18
CA ALA A 140 -0.68 12.42 31.75
C ALA A 140 -1.71 12.90 32.79
N MET A 141 -2.94 12.38 32.76
CA MET A 141 -3.96 12.66 33.79
C MET A 141 -3.94 11.66 34.94
N GLY A 142 -3.09 10.63 34.87
CA GLY A 142 -3.01 9.56 35.86
C GLY A 142 -4.25 8.69 35.91
N ALA A 143 -4.88 8.45 34.75
CA ALA A 143 -5.94 7.45 34.65
C ALA A 143 -5.44 6.06 35.09
N PRO A 144 -6.31 5.19 35.63
CA PRO A 144 -5.92 3.84 36.03
C PRO A 144 -5.28 3.07 34.87
N LYS A 145 -4.15 2.40 35.14
CA LYS A 145 -3.37 1.67 34.12
C LYS A 145 -4.23 0.66 33.37
N GLU A 146 -5.07 -0.08 34.08
CA GLU A 146 -5.99 -1.08 33.51
C GLU A 146 -6.90 -0.48 32.43
N HIS A 147 -7.47 0.71 32.68
CA HIS A 147 -8.33 1.38 31.72
C HIS A 147 -7.53 1.95 30.54
N ILE A 148 -6.33 2.50 30.78
CA ILE A 148 -5.43 2.94 29.71
C ILE A 148 -5.11 1.78 28.76
N HIS A 149 -4.76 0.63 29.34
CA HIS A 149 -4.45 -0.61 28.64
C HIS A 149 -5.62 -1.11 27.79
N MET A 150 -6.83 -1.11 28.34
CA MET A 150 -8.04 -1.46 27.59
C MET A 150 -8.30 -0.52 26.42
N VAL A 151 -8.19 0.80 26.64
CA VAL A 151 -8.35 1.81 25.57
C VAL A 151 -7.33 1.57 24.46
N VAL A 152 -6.05 1.42 24.80
CA VAL A 152 -4.97 1.22 23.84
C VAL A 152 -5.15 -0.10 23.09
N ARG A 153 -5.56 -1.18 23.77
CA ARG A 153 -5.84 -2.48 23.13
C ARG A 153 -6.91 -2.33 22.05
N TYR A 154 -8.08 -1.79 22.38
CA TYR A 154 -9.15 -1.59 21.40
C TYR A 154 -8.72 -0.70 20.25
N ALA A 155 -7.94 0.34 20.54
CA ALA A 155 -7.43 1.25 19.53
C ALA A 155 -6.45 0.56 18.57
N VAL A 156 -5.53 -0.29 19.06
CA VAL A 156 -4.61 -1.07 18.22
C VAL A 156 -5.34 -2.15 17.42
N VAL A 157 -6.28 -2.87 18.06
CA VAL A 157 -7.14 -3.84 17.38
C VAL A 157 -7.94 -3.17 16.27
N SER A 158 -8.41 -1.93 16.46
CA SER A 158 -9.10 -1.17 15.42
C SER A 158 -8.24 -0.96 14.18
N ALA A 159 -6.95 -0.65 14.37
CA ALA A 159 -6.00 -0.47 13.28
C ALA A 159 -5.65 -1.79 12.57
N CYS A 160 -5.49 -2.89 13.31
CA CYS A 160 -5.33 -4.22 12.73
C CYS A 160 -6.58 -4.64 11.93
N SER A 161 -7.76 -4.40 12.48
CA SER A 161 -9.04 -4.70 11.83
C SER A 161 -9.23 -3.88 10.55
N LEU A 162 -8.82 -2.61 10.56
CA LEU A 162 -8.80 -1.76 9.37
C LEU A 162 -7.91 -2.37 8.28
N GLN A 163 -6.66 -2.71 8.60
CA GLN A 163 -5.77 -3.36 7.65
C GLN A 163 -6.41 -4.60 7.01
N PHE A 164 -7.02 -5.47 7.81
CA PHE A 164 -7.62 -6.71 7.32
C PHE A 164 -8.84 -6.44 6.44
N SER A 165 -9.69 -5.48 6.81
CA SER A 165 -10.84 -5.06 6.00
C SER A 165 -10.41 -4.58 4.62
N LEU A 166 -9.36 -3.75 4.56
CA LEU A 166 -8.84 -3.21 3.29
C LEU A 166 -8.21 -4.30 2.42
N GLN A 167 -7.47 -5.24 2.99
CA GLN A 167 -6.94 -6.40 2.27
C GLN A 167 -8.08 -7.29 1.73
N MET A 168 -9.09 -7.56 2.55
CA MET A 168 -10.24 -8.38 2.18
C MET A 168 -11.01 -7.80 0.99
N GLN A 169 -11.11 -6.47 0.86
CA GLN A 169 -11.77 -5.81 -0.28
C GLN A 169 -11.06 -6.10 -1.62
N THR A 170 -9.75 -6.38 -1.59
CA THR A 170 -8.98 -6.70 -2.80
C THR A 170 -9.10 -8.15 -3.24
N LEU A 171 -9.59 -9.03 -2.37
CA LEU A 171 -9.70 -10.47 -2.64
C LEU A 171 -10.98 -10.82 -3.41
N PRO A 172 -10.95 -11.90 -4.23
CA PRO A 172 -12.14 -12.50 -4.82
C PRO A 172 -13.16 -12.89 -3.75
N SER A 173 -14.45 -12.77 -4.04
CA SER A 173 -15.54 -12.99 -3.08
C SER A 173 -15.49 -14.35 -2.37
N GLU A 174 -15.05 -15.39 -3.08
CA GLU A 174 -14.92 -16.76 -2.56
C GLU A 174 -13.85 -16.89 -1.45
N GLU A 175 -12.77 -16.09 -1.53
CA GLU A 175 -11.64 -16.15 -0.61
C GLU A 175 -11.83 -15.27 0.64
N ARG A 176 -12.73 -14.29 0.57
CA ARG A 176 -12.94 -13.29 1.65
C ARG A 176 -13.29 -13.92 2.98
N LYS A 177 -14.15 -14.94 2.99
CA LYS A 177 -14.59 -15.59 4.23
C LYS A 177 -13.43 -16.35 4.90
N ALA A 178 -12.69 -17.14 4.14
CA ALA A 178 -11.53 -17.88 4.64
C ALA A 178 -10.43 -16.93 5.13
N PHE A 179 -10.20 -15.84 4.40
CA PHE A 179 -9.25 -14.80 4.80
C PHE A 179 -9.68 -14.12 6.10
N LYS A 180 -10.96 -13.72 6.21
CA LYS A 180 -11.54 -13.17 7.44
C LYS A 180 -11.28 -14.13 8.61
N GLU A 181 -11.68 -15.39 8.50
CA GLU A 181 -11.49 -16.39 9.55
C GLU A 181 -10.02 -16.58 9.95
N LYS A 182 -9.10 -16.72 8.98
CA LYS A 182 -7.64 -16.82 9.23
C LYS A 182 -7.12 -15.60 10.00
N LYS A 183 -7.53 -14.39 9.61
CA LYS A 183 -7.05 -13.15 10.21
C LYS A 183 -7.64 -12.88 11.59
N TRP A 184 -8.93 -13.11 11.78
CA TRP A 184 -9.53 -13.05 13.12
C TRP A 184 -8.94 -14.09 14.07
N ALA A 185 -8.62 -15.29 13.57
CA ALA A 185 -7.92 -16.29 14.37
C ALA A 185 -6.54 -15.81 14.83
N SER A 186 -5.82 -15.04 14.01
CA SER A 186 -4.51 -14.49 14.40
C SER A 186 -4.57 -13.41 15.48
N LEU A 187 -5.73 -12.77 15.69
CA LEU A 187 -5.94 -11.78 16.76
C LEU A 187 -6.50 -12.39 18.04
N LEU A 188 -6.95 -13.64 18.04
CA LEU A 188 -7.59 -14.25 19.21
C LEU A 188 -6.56 -14.51 20.32
N HIS A 189 -6.92 -14.08 21.53
CA HIS A 189 -6.24 -14.46 22.75
C HIS A 189 -6.79 -15.80 23.26
N GLU A 190 -5.93 -16.74 23.65
CA GLU A 190 -6.36 -18.05 24.17
C GLU A 190 -6.85 -18.02 25.64
N GLY A 191 -6.45 -17.00 26.41
CA GLY A 191 -6.86 -16.78 27.80
C GLY A 191 -8.21 -16.06 27.99
N SER A 192 -8.74 -16.10 29.22
CA SER A 192 -10.00 -15.45 29.64
C SER A 192 -9.80 -13.97 30.02
N LEU A 193 -10.90 -13.20 30.02
CA LEU A 193 -10.95 -11.79 30.42
C LEU A 193 -10.44 -11.57 31.87
N ASP A 194 -10.55 -12.58 32.74
CA ASP A 194 -10.25 -12.48 34.17
C ASP A 194 -8.74 -12.52 34.51
N SER A 195 -7.88 -12.86 33.55
CA SER A 195 -6.42 -12.92 33.76
C SER A 195 -5.70 -11.84 32.95
N VAL A 196 -5.88 -10.58 33.33
CA VAL A 196 -5.29 -9.42 32.63
C VAL A 196 -3.84 -9.24 33.05
N LYS A 197 -2.90 -9.82 32.30
CA LYS A 197 -1.52 -9.31 32.21
C LYS A 197 -1.29 -8.85 30.78
N LEU A 198 -1.41 -7.55 30.55
CA LEU A 198 -1.25 -6.98 29.22
C LEU A 198 0.25 -6.89 28.87
N THR A 199 0.77 -7.86 28.14
CA THR A 199 2.13 -7.79 27.56
C THR A 199 2.08 -7.17 26.17
N SER A 200 3.24 -6.75 25.64
CA SER A 200 3.41 -6.22 24.26
C SER A 200 2.75 -7.11 23.21
N ALA A 201 2.91 -8.42 23.37
CA ALA A 201 2.31 -9.46 22.54
C ALA A 201 0.76 -9.52 22.59
N THR A 202 0.13 -8.96 23.62
CA THR A 202 -1.33 -9.00 23.84
C THR A 202 -2.03 -7.67 23.50
N VAL A 203 -1.31 -6.58 23.29
CA VAL A 203 -1.90 -5.25 22.96
C VAL A 203 -2.76 -5.29 21.69
N ALA A 204 -2.46 -6.20 20.76
CA ALA A 204 -3.24 -6.39 19.53
C ALA A 204 -4.19 -7.60 19.56
N ARG A 205 -4.46 -8.20 20.72
CA ARG A 205 -5.30 -9.40 20.83
C ARG A 205 -6.70 -9.08 21.34
N ILE A 206 -7.68 -9.88 20.92
CA ILE A 206 -9.09 -9.80 21.33
C ILE A 206 -9.50 -11.08 22.07
N TYR A 207 -10.48 -10.96 22.95
CA TYR A 207 -11.10 -12.12 23.59
C TYR A 207 -12.19 -12.75 22.73
N LYS A 208 -12.61 -13.98 23.09
CA LYS A 208 -13.63 -14.72 22.35
C LYS A 208 -15.00 -14.04 22.41
N GLU A 209 -15.32 -13.45 23.56
CA GLU A 209 -16.56 -12.73 23.82
C GLU A 209 -16.62 -11.45 22.99
N GLU A 210 -15.51 -10.70 22.94
CA GLU A 210 -15.38 -9.50 22.11
C GLU A 210 -15.50 -9.86 20.62
N LYS A 211 -14.83 -10.93 20.19
CA LYS A 211 -14.94 -11.42 18.81
C LYS A 211 -16.38 -11.75 18.44
N ALA A 212 -17.14 -12.42 19.32
CA ALA A 212 -18.54 -12.75 19.04
C ALA A 212 -19.37 -11.51 18.72
N VAL A 213 -19.15 -10.40 19.43
CA VAL A 213 -19.84 -9.13 19.15
C VAL A 213 -19.33 -8.51 17.84
N LEU A 214 -18.02 -8.52 17.59
CA LEU A 214 -17.44 -7.95 16.37
C LEU A 214 -17.79 -8.75 15.10
N ASP A 215 -18.06 -10.05 15.21
CA ASP A 215 -18.48 -10.89 14.09
C ASP A 215 -19.88 -10.50 13.55
N GLU A 216 -20.72 -9.89 14.38
CA GLU A 216 -22.05 -9.40 14.01
C GLU A 216 -22.02 -8.02 13.31
N VAL A 217 -20.87 -7.35 13.32
CA VAL A 217 -20.71 -5.98 12.81
C VAL A 217 -20.04 -5.96 11.44
N GLU A 218 -20.52 -5.09 10.55
CA GLU A 218 -19.97 -4.95 9.19
C GLU A 218 -18.59 -4.28 9.18
N ASP A 219 -18.40 -3.24 10.00
CA ASP A 219 -17.13 -2.52 10.14
C ASP A 219 -16.59 -2.50 11.59
N PRO A 220 -15.91 -3.58 12.01
CA PRO A 220 -15.30 -3.68 13.32
C PRO A 220 -14.27 -2.57 13.62
N SER A 221 -13.61 -2.03 12.58
CA SER A 221 -12.53 -1.05 12.76
C SER A 221 -13.05 0.28 13.32
N GLN A 222 -14.19 0.77 12.82
CA GLN A 222 -14.83 1.96 13.37
C GLN A 222 -15.60 1.66 14.66
N THR A 223 -16.31 0.54 14.73
CA THR A 223 -17.20 0.23 15.85
C THR A 223 -16.45 0.05 17.18
N LEU A 224 -15.19 -0.39 17.15
CA LEU A 224 -14.35 -0.43 18.35
C LEU A 224 -14.19 0.94 19.04
N TRP A 225 -14.30 2.05 18.30
CA TRP A 225 -14.24 3.39 18.89
C TRP A 225 -15.50 3.75 19.69
N VAL A 226 -16.61 3.05 19.50
CA VAL A 226 -17.77 3.13 20.39
C VAL A 226 -17.43 2.58 21.78
N TRP A 227 -16.69 1.46 21.84
CA TRP A 227 -16.24 0.90 23.12
C TRP A 227 -15.21 1.80 23.80
N VAL A 228 -14.26 2.36 23.03
CA VAL A 228 -13.28 3.33 23.55
C VAL A 228 -14.00 4.55 24.15
N THR A 229 -14.89 5.19 23.41
CA THR A 229 -15.60 6.40 23.87
C THR A 229 -16.56 6.12 25.03
N SER A 230 -17.19 4.94 25.05
CA SER A 230 -18.00 4.49 26.20
C SER A 230 -17.15 4.32 27.45
N LEU A 231 -15.97 3.69 27.34
CA LEU A 231 -15.03 3.52 28.45
C LEU A 231 -14.53 4.88 28.97
N LEU A 232 -14.14 5.80 28.08
CA LEU A 232 -13.74 7.16 28.44
C LEU A 232 -14.85 7.91 29.21
N THR A 233 -16.10 7.74 28.78
CA THR A 233 -17.26 8.35 29.45
C THR A 233 -17.46 7.75 30.84
N ASN A 234 -17.33 6.42 30.97
CA ASN A 234 -17.42 5.72 32.25
C ASN A 234 -16.32 6.17 33.24
N MET A 235 -15.09 6.31 32.77
CA MET A 235 -13.98 6.83 33.57
C MET A 235 -14.23 8.27 34.05
N SER A 236 -14.85 9.11 33.21
CA SER A 236 -15.26 10.47 33.60
C SER A 236 -16.37 10.45 34.65
N ALA A 237 -17.36 9.54 34.52
CA ALA A 237 -18.45 9.38 35.48
C ALA A 237 -17.94 8.88 36.86
N ASN A 238 -16.94 8.00 36.86
CA ASN A 238 -16.24 7.55 38.08
C ASN A 238 -15.31 8.63 38.66
N GLY A 239 -15.11 9.72 37.93
CA GLY A 239 -14.22 10.82 38.29
C GLY A 239 -12.73 10.50 38.17
N GLU A 240 -12.36 9.43 37.48
CA GLU A 240 -10.97 9.10 37.13
C GLU A 240 -10.41 10.06 36.07
N LEU A 241 -11.32 10.58 35.23
CA LEU A 241 -11.05 11.63 34.26
C LEU A 241 -11.79 12.92 34.64
N PRO A 242 -11.39 14.07 34.08
CA PRO A 242 -12.16 15.30 34.19
C PRO A 242 -13.63 15.12 33.81
N PRO A 243 -14.55 15.86 34.45
CA PRO A 243 -15.99 15.70 34.22
C PRO A 243 -16.34 16.02 32.76
N ILE A 244 -17.39 15.38 32.23
CA ILE A 244 -17.86 15.52 30.84
C ILE A 244 -17.94 16.97 30.33
N PRO A 245 -18.50 17.96 31.08
CA PRO A 245 -18.54 19.35 30.59
C PRO A 245 -17.18 20.05 30.53
N SER A 246 -16.09 19.43 30.99
CA SER A 246 -14.77 20.04 31.02
C SER A 246 -14.15 20.13 29.62
N PRO A 247 -13.39 21.21 29.31
CA PRO A 247 -12.66 21.32 28.05
C PRO A 247 -11.60 20.23 27.90
N THR A 248 -11.05 19.73 29.01
CA THR A 248 -10.08 18.62 29.00
C THR A 248 -10.73 17.32 28.52
N TYR A 249 -11.95 17.02 28.97
CA TYR A 249 -12.70 15.86 28.46
C TYR A 249 -12.96 15.99 26.95
N GLY A 250 -13.38 17.17 26.49
CA GLY A 250 -13.53 17.47 25.06
C GLY A 250 -12.24 17.23 24.26
N LYS A 251 -11.07 17.56 24.82
CA LYS A 251 -9.77 17.28 24.19
C LYS A 251 -9.47 15.77 24.12
N ILE A 252 -9.82 14.98 25.13
CA ILE A 252 -9.66 13.51 25.08
C ILE A 252 -10.51 12.94 23.95
N LEU A 253 -11.79 13.34 23.90
CA LEU A 253 -12.73 12.88 22.88
C LEU A 253 -12.31 13.30 21.47
N SER A 254 -11.63 14.45 21.33
CA SER A 254 -11.09 14.90 20.04
C SER A 254 -10.04 13.94 19.45
N TRP A 255 -9.36 13.13 20.28
CA TRP A 255 -8.48 12.07 19.78
C TRP A 255 -9.27 10.90 19.21
N ALA A 256 -10.38 10.51 19.85
CA ALA A 256 -11.27 9.49 19.29
C ALA A 256 -11.91 9.94 17.96
N ASP A 257 -12.30 11.21 17.86
CA ASP A 257 -12.82 11.79 16.62
C ASP A 257 -11.76 11.79 15.50
N LYS A 258 -10.52 12.17 15.81
CA LYS A 258 -9.40 12.07 14.85
C LYS A 258 -9.14 10.65 14.37
N ALA A 259 -9.18 9.67 15.28
CA ALA A 259 -9.03 8.27 14.91
C ALA A 259 -10.15 7.80 13.96
N TYR A 260 -11.40 8.17 14.26
CA TYR A 260 -12.55 7.89 13.40
C TYR A 260 -12.39 8.53 12.02
N ASN A 261 -11.97 9.80 11.96
CA ASN A 261 -11.71 10.49 10.71
C ASN A 261 -10.59 9.82 9.90
N GLY A 262 -9.49 9.43 10.54
CA GLY A 262 -8.40 8.69 9.89
C GLY A 262 -8.87 7.37 9.29
N ILE A 263 -9.64 6.56 10.04
CA ILE A 263 -10.22 5.30 9.54
C ILE A 263 -11.12 5.56 8.31
N ARG A 264 -12.02 6.53 8.43
CA ARG A 264 -12.97 6.88 7.37
C ARG A 264 -12.25 7.39 6.12
N GLU A 265 -11.19 8.18 6.26
CA GLU A 265 -10.40 8.67 5.13
C GLU A 265 -9.77 7.52 4.36
N VAL A 266 -9.15 6.56 5.06
CA VAL A 266 -8.55 5.38 4.40
C VAL A 266 -9.62 4.55 3.68
N GLN A 267 -10.74 4.28 4.35
CA GLN A 267 -11.82 3.51 3.75
C GLN A 267 -12.44 4.24 2.55
N ALA A 268 -12.69 5.54 2.64
CA ALA A 268 -13.21 6.33 1.53
C ALA A 268 -12.24 6.31 0.34
N ALA A 269 -10.94 6.44 0.59
CA ALA A 269 -9.92 6.38 -0.44
C ALA A 269 -9.88 5.01 -1.16
N VAL A 270 -10.13 3.90 -0.45
CA VAL A 270 -10.14 2.55 -1.06
C VAL A 270 -11.47 2.22 -1.73
N CYS A 271 -12.59 2.54 -1.08
CA CYS A 271 -13.94 2.25 -1.57
C CYS A 271 -14.30 3.12 -2.80
N VAL A 272 -13.92 4.39 -2.80
CA VAL A 272 -14.19 5.29 -3.92
C VAL A 272 -13.10 5.13 -4.98
N GLN A 273 -13.30 4.14 -5.84
CA GLN A 273 -12.43 3.90 -6.99
C GLN A 273 -12.80 4.82 -8.17
N PRO A 274 -11.83 5.16 -9.04
CA PRO A 274 -12.15 5.85 -10.28
C PRO A 274 -13.16 5.01 -11.08
N PRO A 275 -14.14 5.65 -11.75
CA PRO A 275 -15.18 4.93 -12.46
C PRO A 275 -14.61 3.89 -13.41
N TYR A 276 -15.17 2.68 -13.38
CA TYR A 276 -14.68 1.56 -14.18
C TYR A 276 -14.55 1.91 -15.67
N VAL A 277 -15.51 2.65 -16.23
CA VAL A 277 -15.52 3.10 -17.62
C VAL A 277 -14.25 3.90 -17.97
N TYR A 278 -13.78 4.75 -17.05
CA TYR A 278 -12.56 5.53 -17.25
C TYR A 278 -11.32 4.63 -17.30
N VAL A 279 -11.18 3.71 -16.34
CA VAL A 279 -10.03 2.78 -16.27
C VAL A 279 -10.04 1.80 -17.45
N GLN A 280 -11.22 1.33 -17.86
CA GLN A 280 -11.39 0.46 -19.02
C GLN A 280 -10.98 1.17 -20.31
N MET A 281 -11.46 2.38 -20.54
CA MET A 281 -11.08 3.19 -21.71
C MET A 281 -9.56 3.40 -21.76
N MET A 282 -8.95 3.69 -20.61
CA MET A 282 -7.51 3.82 -20.45
C MET A 282 -6.74 2.56 -20.86
N ALA A 283 -7.15 1.41 -20.33
CA ALA A 283 -6.52 0.14 -20.67
C ALA A 283 -6.66 -0.20 -22.16
N ILE A 284 -7.85 0.03 -22.74
CA ILE A 284 -8.09 -0.17 -24.17
C ILE A 284 -7.17 0.74 -24.99
N LEU A 285 -7.09 2.02 -24.65
CA LEU A 285 -6.30 2.98 -25.40
C LEU A 285 -4.80 2.64 -25.39
N VAL A 286 -4.24 2.26 -24.23
CA VAL A 286 -2.85 1.79 -24.12
C VAL A 286 -2.61 0.56 -24.99
N ASN A 287 -3.49 -0.44 -24.90
CA ASN A 287 -3.37 -1.68 -25.67
C ASN A 287 -3.50 -1.46 -27.17
N VAL A 288 -4.47 -0.65 -27.60
CA VAL A 288 -4.66 -0.29 -29.02
C VAL A 288 -3.47 0.50 -29.53
N ASN A 289 -2.99 1.50 -28.79
CA ASN A 289 -1.81 2.27 -29.20
C ASN A 289 -0.57 1.38 -29.34
N ASN A 290 -0.34 0.47 -28.39
CA ASN A 290 0.79 -0.47 -28.43
C ASN A 290 0.67 -1.48 -29.58
N LEU A 291 -0.54 -2.00 -29.83
CA LEU A 291 -0.83 -2.85 -30.98
C LEU A 291 -0.55 -2.10 -32.29
N MET A 292 -0.96 -0.83 -32.35
CA MET A 292 -0.72 -0.02 -33.54
C MET A 292 0.78 0.12 -33.78
N ILE A 293 1.55 0.52 -32.76
CA ILE A 293 3.02 0.63 -32.84
C ILE A 293 3.66 -0.69 -33.33
N ALA A 294 3.23 -1.83 -32.79
CA ALA A 294 3.74 -3.14 -33.18
C ALA A 294 3.50 -3.45 -34.67
N ILE A 295 2.32 -3.16 -35.19
CA ILE A 295 2.00 -3.31 -36.62
C ILE A 295 2.85 -2.34 -37.45
N SER A 296 3.01 -1.07 -37.03
CA SER A 296 3.86 -0.10 -37.76
C SER A 296 5.30 -0.58 -37.89
N PHE A 297 5.85 -1.11 -36.80
CA PHE A 297 7.17 -1.70 -36.80
C PHE A 297 7.26 -2.90 -37.73
N GLY A 298 6.29 -3.81 -37.65
CA GLY A 298 6.20 -4.98 -38.53
C GLY A 298 6.16 -4.59 -40.00
N MET A 299 5.38 -3.57 -40.37
CA MET A 299 5.36 -3.05 -41.74
C MET A 299 6.73 -2.51 -42.18
N THR A 300 7.38 -1.72 -41.33
CA THR A 300 8.70 -1.13 -41.61
C THR A 300 9.77 -2.23 -41.78
N LEU A 301 9.78 -3.20 -40.88
CA LEU A 301 10.67 -4.36 -40.94
C LEU A 301 10.42 -5.22 -42.18
N GLY A 302 9.16 -5.50 -42.51
CA GLY A 302 8.78 -6.27 -43.70
C GLY A 302 9.19 -5.58 -45.00
N VAL A 303 9.03 -4.26 -45.10
CA VAL A 303 9.50 -3.47 -46.26
C VAL A 303 11.02 -3.52 -46.36
N ALA A 304 11.75 -3.30 -45.27
CA ALA A 304 13.21 -3.34 -45.26
C ALA A 304 13.77 -4.71 -45.69
N ILE A 305 13.22 -5.81 -45.16
CA ILE A 305 13.61 -7.17 -45.57
C ILE A 305 13.29 -7.42 -47.05
N SER A 306 12.14 -6.94 -47.53
CA SER A 306 11.74 -7.09 -48.93
C SER A 306 12.67 -6.33 -49.88
N LEU A 307 13.06 -5.10 -49.52
CA LEU A 307 13.99 -4.29 -50.27
C LEU A 307 15.40 -4.88 -50.26
N ALA A 308 15.89 -5.35 -49.11
CA ALA A 308 17.19 -6.03 -49.02
C ALA A 308 17.25 -7.26 -49.93
N LYS A 309 16.20 -8.10 -49.93
CA LYS A 309 16.13 -9.29 -50.79
C LYS A 309 16.13 -8.96 -52.28
N ARG A 310 15.41 -7.92 -52.70
CA ARG A 310 15.34 -7.49 -54.11
C ARG A 310 16.58 -6.71 -54.56
N GLY A 311 17.17 -5.95 -53.65
CA GLY A 311 18.34 -5.12 -53.86
C GLY A 311 19.67 -5.89 -53.92
N HIS A 312 19.71 -7.16 -53.52
CA HIS A 312 20.93 -7.99 -53.56
C HIS A 312 21.60 -8.12 -54.94
N HIS A 313 20.96 -7.69 -56.03
CA HIS A 313 21.55 -7.67 -57.36
C HIS A 313 22.12 -6.30 -57.81
N ALA A 314 21.88 -5.19 -57.08
CA ALA A 314 22.35 -3.86 -57.48
C ALA A 314 22.49 -2.80 -56.35
N ALA A 315 22.27 -3.14 -55.08
CA ALA A 315 22.27 -2.17 -53.98
C ALA A 315 23.68 -1.72 -53.58
N THR A 316 23.87 -0.41 -53.50
CA THR A 316 25.09 0.19 -52.92
C THR A 316 25.11 0.01 -51.40
N PRO A 317 26.29 -0.17 -50.78
CA PRO A 317 26.43 -0.38 -49.33
C PRO A 317 25.81 0.75 -48.49
N GLU A 318 25.75 1.97 -49.02
CA GLU A 318 25.14 3.14 -48.37
C GLU A 318 23.62 2.98 -48.15
N VAL A 319 22.92 2.35 -49.09
CA VAL A 319 21.47 2.12 -48.98
C VAL A 319 21.19 1.08 -47.89
N ILE A 320 21.99 0.02 -47.84
CA ILE A 320 21.87 -1.03 -46.83
C ILE A 320 22.12 -0.48 -45.42
N SER A 321 23.14 0.39 -45.25
CA SER A 321 23.42 1.00 -43.94
C SER A 321 22.28 1.90 -43.46
N LYS A 322 21.64 2.63 -44.37
CA LYS A 322 20.52 3.51 -44.06
C LYS A 322 19.28 2.70 -43.67
N ASP A 323 18.95 1.66 -44.43
CA ASP A 323 17.82 0.79 -44.13
C ASP A 323 18.00 0.06 -42.78
N LEU A 324 19.22 -0.40 -42.49
CA LEU A 324 19.54 -1.02 -41.20
C LEU A 324 19.39 -0.03 -40.03
N GLN A 325 19.86 1.20 -40.22
CA GLN A 325 19.70 2.27 -39.23
C GLN A 325 18.21 2.58 -38.98
N ASP A 326 17.41 2.69 -40.03
CA ASP A 326 15.98 2.97 -39.94
C ASP A 326 15.23 1.83 -39.21
N VAL A 327 15.59 0.57 -39.49
CA VAL A 327 15.05 -0.60 -38.78
C VAL A 327 15.46 -0.58 -37.30
N ALA A 328 16.72 -0.25 -37.00
CA ALA A 328 17.20 -0.18 -35.62
C ALA A 328 16.49 0.92 -34.82
N ILE A 329 16.32 2.11 -35.40
CA ILE A 329 15.57 3.21 -34.78
C ILE A 329 14.10 2.82 -34.59
N ALA A 330 13.48 2.23 -35.62
CA ALA A 330 12.10 1.76 -35.54
C ALA A 330 11.93 0.68 -34.46
N PHE A 331 12.89 -0.24 -34.31
CA PHE A 331 12.90 -1.26 -33.26
C PHE A 331 12.98 -0.62 -31.87
N LEU A 332 13.89 0.34 -31.66
CA LEU A 332 14.02 1.03 -30.39
C LEU A 332 12.74 1.77 -30.02
N ILE A 333 12.17 2.57 -30.93
CA ILE A 333 10.93 3.32 -30.68
C ILE A 333 9.75 2.37 -30.41
N SER A 334 9.70 1.24 -31.12
CA SER A 334 8.59 0.30 -31.05
C SER A 334 8.70 -0.70 -29.91
N THR A 335 9.88 -0.80 -29.29
CA THR A 335 10.07 -1.60 -28.08
C THR A 335 9.97 -0.72 -26.85
N VAL A 336 10.70 0.40 -26.80
CA VAL A 336 10.75 1.29 -25.63
C VAL A 336 9.43 2.01 -25.41
N GLY A 337 8.77 2.50 -26.47
CA GLY A 337 7.50 3.23 -26.33
C GLY A 337 6.40 2.39 -25.69
N PRO A 338 6.03 1.22 -26.28
CA PRO A 338 5.04 0.33 -25.70
C PRO A 338 5.40 -0.18 -24.30
N PHE A 339 6.69 -0.46 -24.06
CA PHE A 339 7.19 -0.82 -22.74
C PHE A 339 6.87 0.27 -21.71
N LEU A 340 7.22 1.53 -21.99
CA LEU A 340 6.96 2.65 -21.08
C LEU A 340 5.47 2.85 -20.81
N TYR A 341 4.62 2.80 -21.85
CA TYR A 341 3.17 2.96 -21.65
C TYR A 341 2.56 1.82 -20.83
N HIS A 342 2.98 0.58 -21.07
CA HIS A 342 2.47 -0.56 -20.31
C HIS A 342 3.01 -0.56 -18.88
N ALA A 343 4.29 -0.27 -18.69
CA ALA A 343 4.92 -0.14 -17.38
C ALA A 343 4.23 0.95 -16.54
N LEU A 344 3.97 2.12 -17.12
CA LEU A 344 3.27 3.21 -16.42
C LEU A 344 1.82 2.85 -16.08
N LEU A 345 1.10 2.16 -16.97
CA LEU A 345 -0.24 1.65 -16.68
C LEU A 345 -0.22 0.68 -15.49
N GLU A 346 0.75 -0.23 -15.50
CA GLU A 346 0.88 -1.23 -14.45
C GLU A 346 1.31 -0.61 -13.10
N VAL A 347 2.24 0.35 -13.10
CA VAL A 347 2.58 1.15 -11.92
C VAL A 347 1.36 1.90 -11.39
N ALA A 348 0.57 2.54 -12.26
CA ALA A 348 -0.63 3.24 -11.85
C ALA A 348 -1.65 2.29 -11.21
N VAL A 349 -1.83 1.08 -11.77
CA VAL A 349 -2.71 0.04 -11.19
C VAL A 349 -2.19 -0.47 -9.84
N CYS A 350 -0.88 -0.66 -9.68
CA CYS A 350 -0.27 -1.03 -8.40
C CYS A 350 -0.52 0.01 -7.32
N ILE A 351 -0.22 1.28 -7.61
CA ILE A 351 -0.41 2.41 -6.68
C ILE A 351 -1.90 2.61 -6.39
N ALA A 352 -2.76 2.34 -7.37
CA ALA A 352 -4.21 2.36 -7.24
C ALA A 352 -4.77 1.34 -6.25
N GLN A 353 -4.02 0.28 -5.94
CA GLN A 353 -4.43 -0.81 -5.05
C GLN A 353 -3.39 -1.02 -3.93
N PRO A 354 -3.24 -0.06 -3.00
CA PRO A 354 -2.16 -0.06 -2.01
C PRO A 354 -2.20 -1.24 -1.01
N PHE A 355 -3.30 -1.99 -0.96
CA PHE A 355 -3.50 -3.13 -0.06
C PHE A 355 -3.65 -4.46 -0.79
N ALA A 356 -3.44 -4.50 -2.11
CA ALA A 356 -3.47 -5.75 -2.86
C ALA A 356 -2.28 -6.64 -2.49
N GLY A 357 -2.50 -7.96 -2.56
CA GLY A 357 -1.49 -9.00 -2.31
C GLY A 357 -1.65 -9.72 -0.98
N CYS A 358 -1.60 -11.06 -1.01
CA CYS A 358 -1.54 -11.89 0.18
C CYS A 358 -0.16 -11.76 0.84
N GLU A 359 -0.12 -11.86 2.17
CA GLU A 359 1.09 -11.63 2.97
C GLU A 359 2.24 -12.60 2.68
N ASP A 360 1.95 -13.78 2.13
CA ASP A 360 2.93 -14.87 2.07
C ASP A 360 3.74 -14.88 0.75
N GLU A 361 3.32 -14.15 -0.29
CA GLU A 361 4.01 -14.14 -1.61
C GLU A 361 4.43 -12.75 -2.12
N ASP A 362 3.84 -11.66 -1.60
CA ASP A 362 3.93 -10.32 -2.22
C ASP A 362 4.18 -9.18 -1.21
N GLU A 363 5.05 -9.37 -0.20
CA GLU A 363 5.46 -8.27 0.69
C GLU A 363 6.16 -7.13 -0.07
N ASN A 364 6.85 -7.47 -1.16
CA ASN A 364 7.58 -6.52 -2.00
C ASN A 364 6.78 -6.03 -3.22
N MET A 365 5.44 -6.12 -3.18
CA MET A 365 4.62 -5.61 -4.28
C MET A 365 4.84 -4.08 -4.43
N PRO A 366 5.14 -3.59 -5.65
CA PRO A 366 5.36 -2.16 -5.86
C PRO A 366 4.10 -1.37 -5.47
N GLY A 367 4.27 -0.26 -4.76
CA GLY A 367 3.16 0.62 -4.37
C GLY A 367 2.32 0.14 -3.18
N ARG A 368 2.62 -1.03 -2.58
CA ARG A 368 1.95 -1.50 -1.36
C ARG A 368 2.30 -0.62 -0.16
N ILE A 369 1.33 -0.28 0.68
CA ILE A 369 1.59 0.42 1.95
C ILE A 369 2.09 -0.62 2.99
N PRO A 370 3.24 -0.39 3.65
CA PRO A 370 3.83 -1.35 4.60
C PRO A 370 3.12 -1.30 5.97
N THR A 371 1.82 -1.63 5.99
CA THR A 371 0.96 -1.54 7.18
C THR A 371 1.47 -2.33 8.39
N LYS A 372 2.06 -3.51 8.16
CA LYS A 372 2.68 -4.32 9.24
C LYS A 372 3.81 -3.56 9.93
N LYS A 373 4.74 -2.99 9.14
CA LYS A 373 5.84 -2.17 9.65
C LYS A 373 5.31 -0.99 10.44
N LEU A 374 4.32 -0.27 9.90
CA LEU A 374 3.74 0.88 10.57
C LEU A 374 3.02 0.50 11.88
N LEU A 375 2.32 -0.63 11.92
CA LEU A 375 1.70 -1.15 13.15
C LEU A 375 2.75 -1.57 14.19
N ASN A 376 3.86 -2.16 13.77
CA ASN A 376 4.96 -2.50 14.67
C ASN A 376 5.62 -1.24 15.24
N ILE A 377 5.78 -0.19 14.43
CA ILE A 377 6.23 1.13 14.89
C ILE A 377 5.25 1.69 15.92
N LEU A 378 3.94 1.64 15.66
CA LEU A 378 2.93 2.07 16.64
C LEU A 378 3.06 1.33 17.96
N LYS A 379 3.17 -0.01 17.94
CA LYS A 379 3.32 -0.82 19.15
C LYS A 379 4.57 -0.44 19.94
N LYS A 380 5.69 -0.23 19.24
CA LYS A 380 6.94 0.23 19.85
C LYS A 380 6.80 1.62 20.47
N ASP A 381 6.18 2.57 19.76
CA ASP A 381 5.91 3.92 20.27
C ASP A 381 5.05 3.89 21.54
N LEU A 382 4.03 3.03 21.57
CA LEU A 382 3.18 2.83 22.74
C LEU A 382 3.98 2.23 23.92
N ALA A 383 4.89 1.30 23.63
CA ALA A 383 5.81 0.75 24.62
C ALA A 383 6.77 1.75 25.22
N ASP A 384 7.39 2.57 24.38
CA ASP A 384 8.29 3.61 24.82
C ASP A 384 7.53 4.68 25.62
N ALA A 385 6.30 5.04 25.20
CA ALA A 385 5.44 5.96 25.94
C ALA A 385 5.09 5.42 27.33
N GLU A 386 4.68 4.15 27.45
CA GLU A 386 4.38 3.54 28.75
C GLU A 386 5.63 3.53 29.64
N LYS A 387 6.78 3.13 29.09
CA LYS A 387 8.05 3.14 29.83
C LYS A 387 8.40 4.54 30.35
N MET A 388 8.20 5.58 29.54
CA MET A 388 8.43 6.96 29.97
C MET A 388 7.49 7.40 31.09
N THR A 389 6.21 6.99 31.03
CA THR A 389 5.22 7.34 32.06
C THR A 389 5.49 6.64 33.40
N CYS A 390 6.04 5.42 33.38
CA CYS A 390 6.43 4.69 34.59
C CYS A 390 7.76 5.17 35.20
N ASN A 391 8.64 5.80 34.41
CA ASN A 391 10.00 6.17 34.82
C ASN A 391 10.23 7.69 34.73
N LEU A 392 9.39 8.46 35.43
CA LEU A 392 9.54 9.92 35.49
C LEU A 392 10.80 10.31 36.29
N PRO A 393 11.64 11.24 35.78
CA PRO A 393 12.96 11.49 36.36
C PRO A 393 12.94 12.22 37.71
N ALA A 394 11.91 13.02 37.99
CA ALA A 394 11.93 13.94 39.13
C ALA A 394 10.59 14.12 39.88
N TRP A 395 9.47 13.60 39.36
CA TRP A 395 8.15 13.73 40.00
C TRP A 395 7.35 12.44 39.92
N LYS A 396 6.42 12.26 40.87
CA LYS A 396 5.45 11.16 40.82
C LYS A 396 4.40 11.45 39.75
N GLN A 397 3.86 10.41 39.13
CA GLN A 397 2.80 10.55 38.14
C GLN A 397 1.63 11.34 38.75
N PRO A 398 1.16 12.40 38.08
CA PRO A 398 0.00 13.15 38.57
C PRO A 398 -1.24 12.27 38.45
N HIS A 399 -2.11 12.29 39.46
CA HIS A 399 -3.42 11.65 39.41
C HIS A 399 -4.52 12.68 39.61
N PHE A 400 -5.57 12.58 38.81
CA PHE A 400 -6.74 13.46 38.94
C PHE A 400 -7.51 13.21 40.25
N GLN A 401 -7.60 11.95 40.68
CA GLN A 401 -8.00 11.57 42.04
C GLN A 401 -6.83 10.87 42.75
N ALA A 402 -6.69 11.08 44.06
CA ALA A 402 -5.75 10.26 44.83
C ALA A 402 -6.16 8.79 44.72
N PRO A 403 -5.22 7.86 44.45
CA PRO A 403 -5.53 6.43 44.47
C PRO A 403 -6.13 6.08 45.84
N LYS A 404 -7.28 5.39 45.83
CA LYS A 404 -8.01 4.99 47.04
C LYS A 404 -7.34 3.86 47.77
#